data_AF-A0A2S8GMN5-F1
#
_entry.id   AF-A0A2S8GMN5-F1
#
_cell.length_a   1.000
_cell.length_b   1.000
_cell.length_c   1.000
_cell.angle_alpha   90.00
_cell.angle_beta   90.00
_cell.angle_gamma   90.00
#
_symmetry.space_group_name_H-M   'P 1'
#
loop_
_entity.id
_entity.type
_entity.pdbx_description
1 polymer ?
#
loop_
_entity_poly.entity_id
_entity_poly.type
_entity_poly.pdbx_seq_one_letter_code
_entity_poly.pdbx_strand_id
1 'polypeptide(L)'
;MGEVAHENGVRAALKFQFRHLDTFIHGDHLEESSNKHVGRFLSTRLSNRQFAQLAEEVRDSGMTTMATPFDEESVDFAFDLDIDILKVASCSATDWPLLERIAEANKPVIFSTGGLTMKQIDSLVSFFDHRRVRFAIMHCVSIYPTPKEHLHLNQISALKRRYPDKVIGFSTHEEPDETSPVQIATGLGAGMLERHVGIETDTIKLNKYSSTPAQVDRWMKAAIEARQICGSFERVPPQPVETEALRSLMRGIYARRPIAKGEPLTRDDVYFAMPLNEGQLTSGQWTDGIVATTELAKDQALLGECVTRPKPDDTQVLTSAIHGMKAMLNEAQISLPPTFETEFSHHFGMAEFQEVGATLITFVNREYCKKLIIQLPGQRHPAHYHKTKEETFVVLHGELELVVEGRQYTLYPGDMQLVQQGVWHEFWTETGVIFEEISSKHGLCDSFYEDKSINSMDADSRKTRVNQWGRYQIVPAKPTIRRMAA
;
A
#
# COMPACT_ATOMS: atom_id res chain seq x y z
N MET A 1 12.35 24.29 -21.52
CA MET A 1 11.96 23.37 -20.42
C MET A 1 10.49 23.00 -20.52
N GLY A 2 9.59 23.99 -20.66
CA GLY A 2 8.17 23.73 -20.95
C GLY A 2 7.96 22.82 -22.17
N GLU A 3 8.62 23.12 -23.29
CA GLU A 3 8.61 22.27 -24.50
C GLU A 3 9.01 20.82 -24.19
N VAL A 4 10.16 20.60 -23.55
CA VAL A 4 10.64 19.24 -23.18
C VAL A 4 9.64 18.50 -22.29
N ALA A 5 9.03 19.18 -21.32
CA ALA A 5 8.02 18.58 -20.45
C ALA A 5 6.76 18.20 -21.23
N HIS A 6 6.30 19.08 -22.12
CA HIS A 6 5.13 18.86 -22.98
C HIS A 6 5.36 17.70 -23.96
N GLU A 7 6.51 17.65 -24.64
CA GLU A 7 6.88 16.56 -25.56
C GLU A 7 6.89 15.19 -24.88
N ASN A 8 7.29 15.13 -23.61
CA ASN A 8 7.30 13.90 -22.82
C ASN A 8 5.97 13.62 -22.08
N GLY A 9 4.96 14.50 -22.19
CA GLY A 9 3.68 14.35 -21.50
C GLY A 9 3.79 14.40 -19.97
N VAL A 10 4.79 15.12 -19.43
CA VAL A 10 5.07 15.18 -18.00
C VAL A 10 4.56 16.49 -17.41
N ARG A 11 3.84 16.42 -16.28
CA ARG A 11 3.53 17.60 -15.47
C ARG A 11 4.80 18.07 -14.77
N ALA A 12 5.25 19.29 -15.06
CA ALA A 12 6.49 19.84 -14.54
C ALA A 12 6.26 21.17 -13.81
N ALA A 13 7.17 21.46 -12.87
CA ALA A 13 7.27 22.75 -12.22
C ALA A 13 8.63 23.38 -12.50
N LEU A 14 8.70 24.70 -12.66
CA LEU A 14 9.97 25.43 -12.68
C LEU A 14 10.16 26.08 -11.32
N LYS A 15 11.33 25.84 -10.72
CA LYS A 15 11.62 26.26 -9.36
C LYS A 15 12.63 27.40 -9.31
N PHE A 16 12.21 28.53 -8.76
CA PHE A 16 13.08 29.68 -8.48
C PHE A 16 13.74 29.58 -7.10
N GLN A 17 14.80 30.35 -6.88
CA GLN A 17 15.37 30.59 -5.56
C GLN A 17 15.21 32.07 -5.23
N PHE A 18 14.43 32.37 -4.19
CA PHE A 18 14.21 33.74 -3.74
C PHE A 18 15.05 34.01 -2.51
N ARG A 19 15.87 35.05 -2.61
CA ARG A 19 16.67 35.61 -1.54
C ARG A 19 16.48 37.10 -1.59
N HIS A 20 16.02 37.71 -0.51
CA HIS A 20 16.00 39.15 -0.40
C HIS A 20 17.42 39.62 -0.07
N LEU A 21 18.29 39.74 -1.10
CA LEU A 21 19.75 39.84 -0.92
C LEU A 21 20.20 40.95 0.03
N ASP A 22 19.44 42.04 0.13
CA ASP A 22 19.76 43.18 1.00
C ASP A 22 19.57 42.86 2.50
N THR A 23 18.74 41.87 2.83
CA THR A 23 18.53 41.39 4.21
C THR A 23 19.18 40.02 4.45
N PHE A 24 19.24 39.19 3.40
CA PHE A 24 19.83 37.85 3.45
C PHE A 24 21.36 37.86 3.55
N ILE A 25 22.05 38.80 2.90
CA ILE A 25 23.50 38.96 3.00
C ILE A 25 23.79 40.03 4.04
N HIS A 26 24.45 39.62 5.12
CA HIS A 26 24.87 40.55 6.18
C HIS A 26 25.76 41.66 5.61
N GLY A 27 25.61 42.89 6.12
CA GLY A 27 26.26 44.10 5.60
C GLY A 27 27.78 43.95 5.42
N ASP A 28 28.45 43.31 6.38
CA ASP A 28 29.90 43.06 6.36
C ASP A 28 30.39 42.23 5.15
N HIS A 29 29.48 41.54 4.46
CA HIS A 29 29.80 40.66 3.34
C HIS A 29 29.40 41.25 1.97
N LEU A 30 28.84 42.46 1.92
CA LEU A 30 28.35 43.06 0.67
C LEU A 30 29.47 43.51 -0.27
N GLU A 31 30.59 43.99 0.28
CA GLU A 31 31.74 44.46 -0.51
C GLU A 31 32.80 43.37 -0.70
N GLU A 32 33.15 42.65 0.37
CA GLU A 32 34.13 41.57 0.35
C GLU A 32 33.66 40.40 1.23
N SER A 33 33.79 39.18 0.75
CA SER A 33 33.37 37.99 1.51
C SER A 33 34.25 36.79 1.19
N SER A 34 34.71 36.10 2.24
CA SER A 34 35.38 34.80 2.13
C SER A 34 34.39 33.65 1.82
N ASN A 35 33.08 33.90 1.95
CA ASN A 35 32.07 32.93 1.57
C ASN A 35 31.89 32.90 0.05
N LYS A 36 32.32 31.79 -0.56
CA LYS A 36 32.27 31.55 -2.01
C LYS A 36 30.89 31.75 -2.66
N HIS A 37 29.79 31.70 -1.90
CA HIS A 37 28.44 31.85 -2.42
C HIS A 37 27.99 33.30 -2.51
N VAL A 38 28.50 34.20 -1.66
CA VAL A 38 28.05 35.60 -1.58
C VAL A 38 28.29 36.32 -2.92
N GLY A 39 29.50 36.26 -3.46
CA GLY A 39 29.81 36.86 -4.76
C GLY A 39 28.98 36.27 -5.91
N ARG A 40 28.66 34.96 -5.84
CA ARG A 40 27.77 34.32 -6.82
C ARG A 40 26.34 34.86 -6.71
N PHE A 41 25.79 35.01 -5.51
CA PHE A 41 24.44 35.52 -5.31
C PHE A 41 24.30 36.97 -5.78
N LEU A 42 25.27 37.83 -5.44
CA LEU A 42 25.28 39.23 -5.86
C LEU A 42 25.38 39.36 -7.39
N SER A 43 26.26 38.58 -8.03
CA SER A 43 26.45 38.62 -9.49
C SER A 43 25.26 38.07 -10.31
N THR A 44 24.37 37.28 -9.70
CA THR A 44 23.16 36.74 -10.35
C THR A 44 21.87 37.35 -9.82
N ARG A 45 21.92 38.55 -9.24
CA ARG A 45 20.74 39.26 -8.73
C ARG A 45 19.75 39.53 -9.87
N LEU A 46 18.49 39.20 -9.63
CA LEU A 46 17.36 39.60 -10.46
C LEU A 46 16.46 40.57 -9.67
N SER A 47 15.84 41.50 -10.38
CA SER A 47 14.82 42.37 -9.83
C SER A 47 13.49 41.64 -9.67
N ASN A 48 12.62 42.13 -8.79
CA ASN A 48 11.27 41.58 -8.60
C ASN A 48 10.46 41.54 -9.91
N ARG A 49 10.63 42.56 -10.78
CA ARG A 49 10.01 42.59 -12.11
C ARG A 49 10.49 41.46 -13.00
N GLN A 50 11.79 41.14 -12.99
CA GLN A 50 12.33 40.04 -13.78
C GLN A 50 11.84 38.68 -13.27
N PHE A 51 11.74 38.49 -11.94
CA PHE A 51 11.12 37.29 -11.39
C PHE A 51 9.65 37.17 -11.76
N ALA A 52 8.89 38.26 -11.74
CA ALA A 52 7.49 38.27 -12.16
C ALA A 52 7.33 37.83 -13.63
N GLN A 53 8.17 38.36 -14.53
CA GLN A 53 8.19 37.97 -15.94
C GLN A 53 8.51 36.49 -16.12
N LEU A 54 9.48 35.95 -15.37
CA LEU A 54 9.81 34.52 -15.43
C LEU A 54 8.66 33.66 -14.90
N ALA A 55 7.98 34.07 -13.84
CA ALA A 55 6.83 33.34 -13.29
C ALA A 55 5.63 33.33 -14.25
N GLU A 56 5.39 34.44 -14.95
CA GLU A 56 4.41 34.52 -16.04
C GLU A 56 4.74 33.53 -17.17
N GLU A 57 5.99 33.51 -17.63
CA GLU A 57 6.39 32.58 -18.70
C GLU A 57 6.32 31.10 -18.31
N VAL A 58 6.54 30.78 -17.04
CA VAL A 58 6.32 29.41 -16.53
C VAL A 58 4.86 29.01 -16.66
N ARG A 59 3.93 29.91 -16.33
CA ARG A 59 2.48 29.68 -16.46
C ARG A 59 2.04 29.60 -17.92
N ASP A 60 2.54 30.51 -18.77
CA ASP A 60 2.24 30.52 -20.21
C ASP A 60 2.75 29.25 -20.91
N SER A 61 3.85 28.68 -20.40
CA SER A 61 4.38 27.38 -20.83
C SER A 61 3.60 26.17 -20.30
N GLY A 62 2.50 26.37 -19.54
CA GLY A 62 1.69 25.31 -18.96
C GLY A 62 2.35 24.57 -17.79
N MET A 63 3.40 25.15 -17.19
CA MET A 63 4.10 24.58 -16.04
C MET A 63 3.64 25.20 -14.71
N THR A 64 3.82 24.45 -13.63
CA THR A 64 3.56 24.95 -12.27
C THR A 64 4.71 25.84 -11.78
N THR A 65 4.39 26.92 -11.09
CA THR A 65 5.39 27.79 -10.46
C THR A 65 5.80 27.25 -9.10
N MET A 66 7.09 27.25 -8.82
CA MET A 66 7.62 26.86 -7.51
C MET A 66 8.73 27.82 -7.08
N ALA A 67 8.85 28.07 -5.79
CA ALA A 67 9.93 28.89 -5.26
C ALA A 67 10.53 28.26 -4.00
N THR A 68 11.85 28.39 -3.87
CA THR A 68 12.57 28.16 -2.61
C THR A 68 12.87 29.52 -1.98
N PRO A 69 12.03 30.02 -1.05
CA PRO A 69 12.39 31.18 -0.24
C PRO A 69 13.47 30.80 0.77
N PHE A 70 14.40 31.72 1.04
CA PHE A 70 15.49 31.55 2.01
C PHE A 70 15.42 32.55 3.18
N ASP A 71 14.41 33.42 3.18
CA ASP A 71 14.12 34.45 4.17
C ASP A 71 12.60 34.76 4.14
N GLU A 72 12.08 35.38 5.18
CA GLU A 72 10.66 35.66 5.37
C GLU A 72 10.11 36.63 4.30
N GLU A 73 10.87 37.65 3.91
CA GLU A 73 10.49 38.57 2.83
C GLU A 73 10.37 37.84 1.48
N SER A 74 11.19 36.81 1.25
CA SER A 74 11.08 35.95 0.08
C SER A 74 9.84 35.07 0.09
N VAL A 75 9.29 34.72 1.26
CA VAL A 75 7.99 34.04 1.37
C VAL A 75 6.88 35.00 0.97
N ASP A 76 6.91 36.23 1.46
CA ASP A 76 5.94 37.28 1.12
C ASP A 76 5.96 37.58 -0.38
N PHE A 77 7.16 37.69 -0.95
CA PHE A 77 7.33 37.88 -2.39
C PHE A 77 6.80 36.69 -3.21
N ALA A 78 6.96 35.45 -2.73
CA ALA A 78 6.38 34.28 -3.38
C ALA A 78 4.85 34.29 -3.33
N PHE A 79 4.25 34.82 -2.26
CA PHE A 79 2.81 35.02 -2.17
C PHE A 79 2.34 36.10 -3.15
N ASP A 80 3.04 37.23 -3.24
CA ASP A 80 2.70 38.33 -4.16
C ASP A 80 2.77 37.91 -5.64
N LEU A 81 3.70 37.02 -6.00
CA LEU A 81 3.82 36.46 -7.35
C LEU A 81 2.82 35.32 -7.67
N ASP A 82 1.99 34.98 -6.68
CA ASP A 82 1.09 33.81 -6.69
C ASP A 82 1.81 32.52 -7.09
N ILE A 83 2.92 32.22 -6.39
CA ILE A 83 3.64 30.96 -6.58
C ILE A 83 2.77 29.79 -6.07
N ASP A 84 2.70 28.71 -6.84
CA ASP A 84 1.83 27.57 -6.53
C ASP A 84 2.35 26.71 -5.36
N ILE A 85 3.67 26.49 -5.31
CA ILE A 85 4.31 25.56 -4.37
C ILE A 85 5.54 26.20 -3.73
N LEU A 86 5.66 26.07 -2.40
CA LEU A 86 6.86 26.46 -1.66
C LEU A 86 7.79 25.28 -1.42
N LYS A 87 9.07 25.47 -1.69
CA LYS A 87 10.13 24.48 -1.44
C LYS A 87 10.97 24.93 -0.26
N VAL A 88 11.19 24.03 0.71
CA VAL A 88 12.21 24.22 1.75
C VAL A 88 13.50 23.54 1.32
N ALA A 89 14.60 24.30 1.26
CA ALA A 89 15.93 23.77 1.01
C ALA A 89 16.46 22.99 2.22
N SER A 90 17.34 22.01 2.00
CA SER A 90 17.92 21.23 3.10
C SER A 90 18.67 22.09 4.13
N CYS A 91 19.27 23.21 3.70
CA CYS A 91 19.95 24.14 4.61
C CYS A 91 19.01 25.00 5.45
N SER A 92 17.74 25.12 5.04
CA SER A 92 16.68 25.87 5.75
C SER A 92 15.75 24.93 6.53
N ALA A 93 16.03 23.63 6.53
CA ALA A 93 15.15 22.62 7.13
C ALA A 93 15.12 22.65 8.67
N THR A 94 15.95 23.47 9.30
CA THR A 94 15.90 23.76 10.74
C THR A 94 15.83 25.25 11.02
N ASP A 95 15.48 26.04 10.00
CA ASP A 95 15.27 27.48 10.10
C ASP A 95 13.83 27.74 10.56
N TRP A 96 13.60 27.58 11.87
CA TRP A 96 12.24 27.61 12.43
C TRP A 96 11.48 28.92 12.16
N PRO A 97 12.09 30.13 12.25
CA PRO A 97 11.41 31.38 11.86
C PRO A 97 10.91 31.35 10.41
N LEU A 98 11.75 30.94 9.46
CA LEU A 98 11.36 30.80 8.06
C LEU A 98 10.25 29.75 7.88
N LEU A 99 10.35 28.61 8.57
CA LEU A 99 9.34 27.55 8.50
C LEU A 99 7.98 27.98 9.05
N GLU A 100 7.95 28.84 10.06
CA GLU A 100 6.71 29.46 10.56
C GLU A 100 6.07 30.33 9.48
N ARG A 101 6.85 31.20 8.84
CA ARG A 101 6.34 32.04 7.74
C ARG A 101 5.85 31.21 6.56
N ILE A 102 6.58 30.16 6.18
CA ILE A 102 6.18 29.23 5.11
C ILE A 102 4.86 28.52 5.44
N ALA A 103 4.65 28.11 6.69
CA ALA A 103 3.42 27.45 7.10
C ALA A 103 2.21 28.40 7.07
N GLU A 104 2.40 29.67 7.48
CA GLU A 104 1.37 30.71 7.43
C GLU A 104 0.91 31.04 6.00
N ALA A 105 1.78 30.87 5.01
CA ALA A 105 1.45 31.10 3.61
C ALA A 105 0.36 30.14 3.07
N ASN A 106 0.06 29.04 3.77
CA ASN A 106 -1.00 28.07 3.42
C ASN A 106 -0.88 27.49 2.00
N LYS A 107 0.31 27.48 1.42
CA LYS A 107 0.63 26.83 0.14
C LYS A 107 1.12 25.39 0.37
N PRO A 108 0.98 24.46 -0.59
CA PRO A 108 1.64 23.17 -0.53
C PRO A 108 3.15 23.31 -0.37
N VAL A 109 3.76 22.46 0.45
CA VAL A 109 5.20 22.51 0.77
C VAL A 109 5.93 21.27 0.28
N ILE A 110 7.14 21.44 -0.25
CA ILE A 110 8.05 20.32 -0.54
C ILE A 110 9.38 20.58 0.18
N PHE A 111 9.80 19.73 1.12
CA PHE A 111 11.08 19.92 1.83
C PHE A 111 12.11 18.85 1.47
N SER A 112 13.39 19.24 1.41
CA SER A 112 14.50 18.33 1.10
C SER A 112 15.23 17.93 2.37
N THR A 113 15.72 16.69 2.42
CA THR A 113 16.31 16.11 3.64
C THR A 113 17.83 15.95 3.58
N GLY A 114 18.51 16.66 2.68
CA GLY A 114 19.95 16.48 2.45
C GLY A 114 20.81 16.87 3.66
N GLY A 115 21.48 15.89 4.26
CA GLY A 115 22.30 16.09 5.46
C GLY A 115 21.52 16.10 6.78
N LEU A 116 20.20 15.84 6.74
CA LEU A 116 19.38 15.77 7.96
C LEU A 116 19.46 14.38 8.62
N THR A 117 19.44 14.38 9.94
CA THR A 117 19.19 13.17 10.73
C THR A 117 17.70 12.81 10.69
N MET A 118 17.37 11.54 10.95
CA MET A 118 15.97 11.11 10.99
C MET A 118 15.14 11.91 12.02
N LYS A 119 15.74 12.25 13.17
CA LYS A 119 15.10 13.10 14.20
C LYS A 119 14.71 14.48 13.66
N GLN A 120 15.54 15.10 12.84
CA GLN A 120 15.21 16.40 12.22
C GLN A 120 14.09 16.26 11.20
N ILE A 121 14.07 15.17 10.44
CA ILE A 121 12.97 14.87 9.51
C ILE A 121 11.66 14.65 10.30
N ASP A 122 11.69 13.90 11.40
CA ASP A 122 10.53 13.69 12.28
C ASP A 122 9.99 15.03 12.81
N SER A 123 10.88 15.94 13.24
CA SER A 123 10.50 17.28 13.70
C SER A 123 9.79 18.10 12.62
N LEU A 124 10.25 18.04 11.36
CA LEU A 124 9.62 18.72 10.24
C LEU A 124 8.24 18.16 9.91
N VAL A 125 8.13 16.83 9.85
CA VAL A 125 6.86 16.13 9.62
C VAL A 125 5.86 16.54 10.69
N SER A 126 6.24 16.42 11.95
CA SER A 126 5.41 16.84 13.09
C SER A 126 5.02 18.31 13.00
N PHE A 127 5.97 19.21 12.70
CA PHE A 127 5.72 20.65 12.60
C PHE A 127 4.63 20.99 11.57
N PHE A 128 4.69 20.40 10.37
CA PHE A 128 3.73 20.64 9.30
C PHE A 128 2.40 19.93 9.52
N ASP A 129 2.41 18.70 10.06
CA ASP A 129 1.18 17.96 10.38
C ASP A 129 0.32 18.67 11.44
N HIS A 130 0.94 19.17 12.52
CA HIS A 130 0.22 19.94 13.57
C HIS A 130 -0.41 21.22 13.03
N ARG A 131 0.17 21.81 11.97
CA ARG A 131 -0.34 23.00 11.28
C ARG A 131 -1.25 22.67 10.10
N ARG A 132 -1.51 21.38 9.84
CA ARG A 132 -2.34 20.90 8.73
C ARG A 132 -1.87 21.40 7.36
N VAL A 133 -0.56 21.61 7.21
CA VAL A 133 0.04 21.97 5.93
C VAL A 133 0.14 20.72 5.07
N ARG A 134 -0.24 20.80 3.80
CA ARG A 134 -0.01 19.71 2.84
C ARG A 134 1.44 19.72 2.42
N PHE A 135 2.17 18.63 2.63
CA PHE A 135 3.58 18.57 2.25
C PHE A 135 4.03 17.25 1.65
N ALA A 136 5.21 17.29 1.04
CA ALA A 136 5.93 16.14 0.53
C ALA A 136 7.43 16.21 0.86
N ILE A 137 8.08 15.05 0.83
CA ILE A 137 9.44 14.84 1.35
C ILE A 137 10.35 14.43 0.20
N MET A 138 11.48 15.11 0.02
CA MET A 138 12.47 14.79 -1.01
C MET A 138 13.73 14.20 -0.38
N HIS A 139 14.03 12.93 -0.69
CA HIS A 139 15.37 12.39 -0.47
C HIS A 139 16.37 13.18 -1.30
N CYS A 140 17.49 13.56 -0.70
CA CYS A 140 18.47 14.44 -1.30
C CYS A 140 19.84 14.22 -0.65
N VAL A 141 20.91 14.48 -1.39
CA VAL A 141 22.29 14.49 -0.88
C VAL A 141 22.93 15.81 -1.27
N SER A 142 23.43 16.58 -0.29
CA SER A 142 23.92 17.95 -0.50
C SER A 142 25.38 18.01 -0.95
N ILE A 143 25.76 17.15 -1.92
CA ILE A 143 27.10 17.10 -2.54
C ILE A 143 26.96 17.44 -4.03
N TYR A 144 27.80 18.32 -4.57
CA TYR A 144 27.59 18.94 -5.88
C TYR A 144 28.84 18.81 -6.78
N PRO A 145 28.90 17.86 -7.74
CA PRO A 145 27.93 16.78 -7.98
C PRO A 145 28.05 15.65 -6.96
N THR A 146 26.97 14.88 -6.75
CA THR A 146 26.95 13.72 -5.84
C THR A 146 27.53 12.47 -6.51
N PRO A 147 28.60 11.86 -5.94
CA PRO A 147 29.11 10.57 -6.42
C PRO A 147 28.08 9.43 -6.23
N LYS A 148 28.11 8.41 -7.10
CA LYS A 148 27.10 7.33 -7.14
C LYS A 148 26.98 6.59 -5.81
N GLU A 149 28.10 6.29 -5.18
CA GLU A 149 28.23 5.64 -3.88
C GLU A 149 27.60 6.43 -2.72
N HIS A 150 27.38 7.73 -2.92
CA HIS A 150 26.79 8.62 -1.94
C HIS A 150 25.32 8.95 -2.21
N LEU A 151 24.70 8.45 -3.29
CA LEU A 151 23.30 8.74 -3.62
C LEU A 151 22.32 8.15 -2.58
N HIS A 152 22.67 7.03 -1.94
CA HIS A 152 21.90 6.39 -0.89
C HIS A 152 20.39 6.22 -1.19
N LEU A 153 20.03 5.82 -2.43
CA LEU A 153 18.63 5.81 -2.91
C LEU A 153 17.67 4.93 -2.08
N ASN A 154 18.16 3.92 -1.36
CA ASN A 154 17.35 3.13 -0.41
C ASN A 154 16.67 3.98 0.68
N GLN A 155 17.13 5.21 0.91
CA GLN A 155 16.45 6.17 1.78
C GLN A 155 15.04 6.52 1.28
N ILE A 156 14.77 6.46 -0.03
CA ILE A 156 13.41 6.65 -0.58
C ILE A 156 12.46 5.61 0.01
N SER A 157 12.82 4.32 -0.04
CA SER A 157 11.99 3.25 0.55
C SER A 157 11.93 3.33 2.08
N ALA A 158 13.00 3.77 2.75
CA ALA A 158 13.00 3.97 4.19
C ALA A 158 12.01 5.07 4.61
N LEU A 159 12.00 6.20 3.89
CA LEU A 159 11.07 7.30 4.11
C LEU A 159 9.63 6.89 3.80
N LYS A 160 9.39 6.15 2.71
CA LYS A 160 8.04 5.63 2.37
C LYS A 160 7.47 4.73 3.47
N ARG A 161 8.29 3.84 4.04
CA ARG A 161 7.84 2.99 5.16
C ARG A 161 7.57 3.79 6.43
N ARG A 162 8.34 4.85 6.67
CA ARG A 162 8.19 5.68 7.89
C ARG A 162 7.01 6.64 7.80
N TYR A 163 6.71 7.15 6.61
CA TYR A 163 5.65 8.13 6.36
C TYR A 163 4.74 7.66 5.20
N PRO A 164 3.93 6.61 5.43
CA PRO A 164 3.17 5.95 4.36
C PRO A 164 2.08 6.83 3.72
N ASP A 165 1.62 7.86 4.42
CA ASP A 165 0.63 8.83 3.96
C ASP A 165 1.24 10.03 3.21
N LYS A 166 2.58 10.11 3.12
CA LYS A 166 3.28 11.23 2.49
C LYS A 166 3.84 10.86 1.12
N VAL A 167 3.83 11.82 0.20
CA VAL A 167 4.54 11.68 -1.08
C VAL A 167 6.04 11.81 -0.82
N ILE A 168 6.79 10.78 -1.21
CA ILE A 168 8.25 10.76 -1.15
C ILE A 168 8.81 10.93 -2.56
N GLY A 169 9.75 11.84 -2.75
CA GLY A 169 10.42 12.09 -4.02
C GLY A 169 11.95 12.07 -3.92
N PHE A 170 12.61 12.43 -5.01
CA PHE A 170 14.06 12.43 -5.15
C PHE A 170 14.55 13.74 -5.77
N SER A 171 15.36 14.50 -5.02
CA SER A 171 16.05 15.70 -5.48
C SER A 171 17.53 15.38 -5.67
N THR A 172 18.03 15.53 -6.88
CA THR A 172 19.39 15.06 -7.23
C THR A 172 20.34 16.18 -7.62
N HIS A 173 21.62 15.91 -7.33
CA HIS A 173 22.78 16.68 -7.77
C HIS A 173 23.78 15.77 -8.47
N GLU A 174 23.32 14.65 -9.02
CA GLU A 174 24.15 13.73 -9.81
C GLU A 174 24.65 14.36 -11.11
N GLU A 175 25.67 13.72 -11.68
CA GLU A 175 26.28 14.11 -12.95
C GLU A 175 25.21 14.17 -14.07
N PRO A 176 25.13 15.28 -14.85
CA PRO A 176 24.12 15.55 -15.88
C PRO A 176 23.77 14.45 -16.87
N ASP A 177 24.72 13.60 -17.28
CA ASP A 177 24.52 12.53 -18.27
C ASP A 177 24.08 11.20 -17.65
N GLU A 178 24.14 11.06 -16.32
CA GLU A 178 23.66 9.88 -15.62
C GLU A 178 22.12 9.83 -15.60
N THR A 179 21.57 8.67 -15.97
CA THR A 179 20.13 8.38 -15.95
C THR A 179 19.76 7.20 -15.06
N SER A 180 20.73 6.36 -14.69
CA SER A 180 20.47 5.22 -13.80
C SER A 180 19.89 5.61 -12.42
N PRO A 181 20.28 6.71 -11.77
CA PRO A 181 19.73 7.04 -10.46
C PRO A 181 18.24 7.37 -10.48
N VAL A 182 17.76 8.08 -11.51
CA VAL A 182 16.34 8.43 -11.63
C VAL A 182 15.49 7.19 -11.93
N GLN A 183 16.01 6.23 -12.69
CA GLN A 183 15.34 4.95 -12.90
C GLN A 183 15.19 4.19 -11.59
N ILE A 184 16.27 4.09 -10.80
CA ILE A 184 16.25 3.43 -9.49
C ILE A 184 15.31 4.16 -8.52
N ALA A 185 15.39 5.50 -8.44
CA ALA A 185 14.50 6.30 -7.59
C ALA A 185 13.02 6.08 -7.94
N THR A 186 12.70 6.03 -9.24
CA THR A 186 11.35 5.71 -9.73
C THR A 186 10.92 4.31 -9.31
N GLY A 187 11.79 3.30 -9.47
CA GLY A 187 11.49 1.92 -9.05
C GLY A 187 11.36 1.72 -7.54
N LEU A 188 12.06 2.52 -6.73
CA LEU A 188 11.87 2.58 -5.28
C LEU A 188 10.60 3.36 -4.88
N GLY A 189 9.87 3.87 -5.87
CA GLY A 189 8.56 4.48 -5.72
C GLY A 189 8.58 5.98 -5.39
N ALA A 190 9.62 6.71 -5.82
CA ALA A 190 9.61 8.17 -5.78
C ALA A 190 8.46 8.73 -6.63
N GLY A 191 7.59 9.55 -6.04
CA GLY A 191 6.44 10.18 -6.70
C GLY A 191 6.75 11.53 -7.34
N MET A 192 7.92 12.11 -7.06
CA MET A 192 8.39 13.38 -7.62
C MET A 192 9.90 13.34 -7.81
N LEU A 193 10.38 14.09 -8.80
CA LEU A 193 11.79 14.13 -9.18
C LEU A 193 12.22 15.60 -9.38
N GLU A 194 13.34 16.00 -8.80
CA GLU A 194 13.87 17.37 -8.88
C GLU A 194 15.33 17.34 -9.36
N ARG A 195 15.66 18.21 -10.33
CA ARG A 195 17.00 18.36 -10.88
C ARG A 195 17.30 19.82 -11.23
N HIS A 196 18.55 20.23 -11.08
CA HIS A 196 19.00 21.53 -11.57
C HIS A 196 19.05 21.55 -13.10
N VAL A 197 18.61 22.65 -13.70
CA VAL A 197 18.58 22.83 -15.15
C VAL A 197 19.18 24.16 -15.55
N GLY A 198 19.63 24.26 -16.80
CA GLY A 198 20.06 25.53 -17.37
C GLY A 198 20.27 25.46 -18.87
N ILE A 199 20.51 26.63 -19.47
CA ILE A 199 20.80 26.79 -20.89
C ILE A 199 22.16 27.49 -21.00
N GLU A 200 23.08 26.88 -21.75
CA GLU A 200 24.35 27.53 -22.06
C GLU A 200 24.15 28.63 -23.09
N THR A 201 24.97 29.68 -22.97
CA THR A 201 25.13 30.69 -24.01
C THR A 201 26.60 30.77 -24.39
N ASP A 202 26.94 31.61 -25.37
CA ASP A 202 28.33 31.85 -25.76
C ASP A 202 29.19 32.33 -24.58
N THR A 203 28.57 33.01 -23.60
CA THR A 203 29.25 33.59 -22.44
C THR A 203 28.94 32.90 -21.11
N ILE A 204 27.92 32.05 -21.03
CA ILE A 204 27.46 31.42 -19.77
C ILE A 204 27.57 29.89 -19.89
N LYS A 205 28.37 29.30 -18.99
CA LYS A 205 28.53 27.85 -18.85
C LYS A 205 27.79 27.31 -17.63
N LEU A 206 27.31 26.07 -17.74
CA LEU A 206 26.63 25.40 -16.63
C LEU A 206 27.62 24.93 -15.57
N ASN A 207 27.12 24.83 -14.33
CA ASN A 207 27.84 24.12 -13.28
C ASN A 207 27.80 22.61 -13.54
N LYS A 208 28.61 21.85 -12.81
CA LYS A 208 28.80 20.40 -12.99
C LYS A 208 27.59 19.51 -12.63
N TYR A 209 26.48 20.10 -12.17
CA TYR A 209 25.32 19.37 -11.66
C TYR A 209 23.99 19.88 -12.26
N SER A 210 24.04 20.78 -13.25
CA SER A 210 22.86 21.28 -13.96
C SER A 210 22.77 20.64 -15.34
N SER A 211 21.57 20.25 -15.74
CA SER A 211 21.31 19.61 -17.02
C SER A 211 20.82 20.59 -18.07
N THR A 212 21.32 20.42 -19.29
CA THR A 212 20.78 21.05 -20.51
C THR A 212 19.38 20.49 -20.86
N PRO A 213 18.59 21.17 -21.71
CA PRO A 213 17.31 20.62 -22.19
C PRO A 213 17.41 19.19 -22.74
N ALA A 214 18.44 18.89 -23.53
CA ALA A 214 18.65 17.56 -24.10
C ALA A 214 18.98 16.49 -23.04
N GLN A 215 19.68 16.86 -21.97
CA GLN A 215 19.93 15.96 -20.83
C GLN A 215 18.66 15.74 -20.00
N VAL A 216 17.85 16.78 -19.81
CA VAL A 216 16.56 16.67 -19.13
C VAL A 216 15.60 15.75 -19.89
N ASP A 217 15.55 15.85 -21.22
CA ASP A 217 14.75 14.96 -22.06
C ASP A 217 15.15 13.48 -21.86
N ARG A 218 16.45 13.17 -21.94
CA ARG A 218 16.95 11.80 -21.65
C ARG A 218 16.58 11.33 -20.26
N TRP A 219 16.70 12.21 -19.26
CA TRP A 219 16.40 11.91 -17.87
C TRP A 219 14.90 11.66 -17.63
N MET A 220 14.02 12.46 -18.26
CA MET A 220 12.57 12.25 -18.22
C MET A 220 12.18 10.92 -18.89
N LYS A 221 12.73 10.62 -20.08
CA LYS A 221 12.50 9.35 -20.78
C LYS A 221 12.93 8.16 -19.94
N ALA A 222 14.07 8.25 -19.26
CA ALA A 222 14.54 7.21 -18.36
C ALA A 222 13.57 6.98 -17.18
N ALA A 223 13.02 8.05 -16.59
CA ALA A 223 12.01 7.93 -15.53
C ALA A 223 10.70 7.30 -16.05
N ILE A 224 10.25 7.68 -17.25
CA ILE A 224 9.06 7.11 -17.89
C ILE A 224 9.25 5.61 -18.20
N GLU A 225 10.39 5.25 -18.76
CA GLU A 225 10.77 3.86 -19.04
C GLU A 225 10.81 3.04 -17.73
N ALA A 226 11.43 3.56 -16.68
CA ALA A 226 11.45 2.88 -15.38
C ALA A 226 10.03 2.65 -14.85
N ARG A 227 9.12 3.62 -14.99
CA ARG A 227 7.72 3.46 -14.60
C ARG A 227 7.02 2.36 -15.39
N GLN A 228 7.28 2.27 -16.69
CA GLN A 228 6.74 1.20 -17.55
C GLN A 228 7.27 -0.17 -17.15
N ILE A 229 8.57 -0.27 -16.88
CA ILE A 229 9.24 -1.52 -16.44
C ILE A 229 8.73 -1.96 -15.07
N CYS A 230 8.59 -1.04 -14.11
CA CYS A 230 8.13 -1.36 -12.77
C CYS A 230 6.66 -1.82 -12.74
N GLY A 231 5.82 -1.36 -13.66
CA GLY A 231 4.43 -1.79 -13.77
C GLY A 231 3.57 -1.42 -12.57
N SER A 232 2.58 -2.26 -12.28
CA SER A 232 1.64 -2.05 -11.16
C SER A 232 2.23 -2.54 -9.83
N PHE A 233 1.87 -1.88 -8.73
CA PHE A 233 2.10 -2.40 -7.38
C PHE A 233 1.19 -3.58 -7.05
N GLU A 234 0.06 -3.71 -7.76
CA GLU A 234 -0.84 -4.86 -7.67
C GLU A 234 -0.46 -5.93 -8.69
N ARG A 235 -0.66 -7.19 -8.31
CA ARG A 235 -0.46 -8.32 -9.24
C ARG A 235 -1.56 -8.30 -10.29
N VAL A 236 -1.21 -7.86 -11.51
CA VAL A 236 -2.13 -7.90 -12.64
C VAL A 236 -2.50 -9.35 -13.03
N PRO A 237 -3.73 -9.59 -13.50
CA PRO A 237 -4.09 -10.89 -14.08
C PRO A 237 -3.11 -11.27 -15.21
N PRO A 238 -2.78 -12.57 -15.35
CA PRO A 238 -1.85 -13.02 -16.38
C PRO A 238 -2.43 -12.75 -17.78
N GLN A 239 -1.56 -12.39 -18.71
CA GLN A 239 -1.99 -12.17 -20.10
C GLN A 239 -2.35 -13.50 -20.76
N PRO A 240 -3.35 -13.55 -21.68
CA PRO A 240 -3.75 -14.78 -22.35
C PRO A 240 -2.57 -15.52 -23.00
N VAL A 241 -1.65 -14.79 -23.63
CA VAL A 241 -0.42 -15.35 -24.25
C VAL A 241 0.49 -16.06 -23.24
N GLU A 242 0.62 -15.53 -22.02
CA GLU A 242 1.40 -16.16 -20.96
C GLU A 242 0.69 -17.44 -20.49
N THR A 243 -0.62 -17.37 -20.27
CA THR A 243 -1.40 -18.54 -19.83
C THR A 243 -1.40 -19.66 -20.86
N GLU A 244 -1.45 -19.35 -22.16
CA GLU A 244 -1.39 -20.32 -23.25
C GLU A 244 0.00 -20.97 -23.34
N ALA A 245 1.07 -20.17 -23.24
CA ALA A 245 2.43 -20.67 -23.20
C ALA A 245 2.65 -21.62 -22.01
N LEU A 246 2.15 -21.26 -20.83
CA LEU A 246 2.19 -22.14 -19.65
C LEU A 246 1.39 -23.42 -19.85
N ARG A 247 0.16 -23.33 -20.36
CA ARG A 247 -0.69 -24.49 -20.67
C ARG A 247 -0.01 -25.47 -21.62
N SER A 248 0.74 -24.97 -22.60
CA SER A 248 1.47 -25.82 -23.55
C SER A 248 2.54 -26.69 -22.86
N LEU A 249 3.07 -26.26 -21.71
CA LEU A 249 4.08 -26.96 -20.92
C LEU A 249 3.49 -27.74 -19.73
N MET A 250 2.18 -27.63 -19.49
CA MET A 250 1.52 -28.31 -18.37
C MET A 250 1.29 -29.80 -18.65
N ARG A 251 1.24 -30.57 -17.56
CA ARG A 251 0.76 -31.95 -17.61
C ARG A 251 -0.75 -31.99 -17.40
N GLY A 252 -1.42 -32.75 -18.26
CA GLY A 252 -2.80 -33.17 -18.07
C GLY A 252 -2.91 -34.49 -17.31
N ILE A 253 -4.13 -34.83 -16.89
CA ILE A 253 -4.47 -36.12 -16.29
C ILE A 253 -4.96 -37.08 -17.38
N TYR A 254 -4.35 -38.25 -17.48
CA TYR A 254 -4.66 -39.29 -18.45
C TYR A 254 -5.07 -40.58 -17.74
N ALA A 255 -6.03 -41.31 -18.31
CA ALA A 255 -6.46 -42.60 -17.80
C ALA A 255 -5.38 -43.66 -18.06
N ARG A 256 -4.91 -44.36 -17.02
CA ARG A 256 -3.92 -45.43 -17.14
C ARG A 256 -4.51 -46.73 -17.72
N ARG A 257 -5.81 -46.92 -17.51
CA ARG A 257 -6.59 -48.09 -17.93
C ARG A 257 -7.97 -47.62 -18.38
N PRO A 258 -8.79 -48.49 -18.99
CA PRO A 258 -10.20 -48.20 -19.18
C PRO A 258 -10.91 -47.95 -17.83
N ILE A 259 -11.77 -46.94 -17.78
CA ILE A 259 -12.55 -46.53 -16.60
C ILE A 259 -14.02 -46.49 -17.01
N ALA A 260 -14.88 -47.16 -16.24
CA ALA A 260 -16.31 -47.24 -16.53
C ALA A 260 -17.04 -45.95 -16.10
N LYS A 261 -18.17 -45.68 -16.75
CA LYS A 261 -19.07 -44.60 -16.31
C LYS A 261 -19.56 -44.84 -14.88
N GLY A 262 -19.48 -43.80 -14.04
CA GLY A 262 -19.87 -43.84 -12.63
C GLY A 262 -18.80 -44.40 -11.70
N GLU A 263 -17.65 -44.83 -12.23
CA GLU A 263 -16.56 -45.35 -11.43
C GLU A 263 -15.82 -44.20 -10.71
N PRO A 264 -15.57 -44.31 -9.39
CA PRO A 264 -14.69 -43.39 -8.68
C PRO A 264 -13.23 -43.67 -9.03
N LEU A 265 -12.48 -42.64 -9.38
CA LEU A 265 -11.08 -42.75 -9.78
C LEU A 265 -10.16 -42.72 -8.56
N THR A 266 -9.12 -43.55 -8.62
CA THR A 266 -8.00 -43.54 -7.67
C THR A 266 -6.71 -43.07 -8.33
N ARG A 267 -5.68 -42.79 -7.53
CA ARG A 267 -4.38 -42.36 -8.04
C ARG A 267 -3.75 -43.36 -9.01
N ASP A 268 -4.01 -44.65 -8.84
CA ASP A 268 -3.44 -45.71 -9.67
C ASP A 268 -4.13 -45.80 -11.04
N ASP A 269 -5.37 -45.31 -11.15
CA ASP A 269 -6.16 -45.32 -12.39
C ASP A 269 -5.72 -44.23 -13.37
N VAL A 270 -4.86 -43.31 -12.94
CA VAL A 270 -4.41 -42.17 -13.76
C VAL A 270 -2.88 -42.01 -13.79
N TYR A 271 -2.41 -41.27 -14.78
CA TYR A 271 -1.05 -40.76 -14.84
C TYR A 271 -1.05 -39.31 -15.34
N PHE A 272 0.09 -38.62 -15.15
CA PHE A 272 0.23 -37.21 -15.50
C PHE A 272 1.29 -37.05 -16.58
N ALA A 273 0.92 -36.50 -17.73
CA ALA A 273 1.80 -36.33 -18.87
C ALA A 273 1.49 -35.03 -19.63
N MET A 274 2.45 -34.54 -20.41
CA MET A 274 2.28 -33.44 -21.37
C MET A 274 1.98 -34.05 -22.76
N PRO A 275 1.20 -33.40 -23.65
CA PRO A 275 0.57 -32.08 -23.51
C PRO A 275 -0.67 -32.05 -22.61
N LEU A 276 -1.10 -30.85 -22.25
CA LEU A 276 -2.43 -30.59 -21.70
C LEU A 276 -3.37 -30.25 -22.87
N ASN A 277 -4.43 -31.03 -23.05
CA ASN A 277 -5.42 -30.79 -24.09
C ASN A 277 -6.43 -29.71 -23.66
N GLU A 278 -7.16 -29.14 -24.62
CA GLU A 278 -8.26 -28.22 -24.34
C GLU A 278 -9.33 -28.92 -23.48
N GLY A 279 -9.83 -28.22 -22.45
CA GLY A 279 -10.80 -28.78 -21.49
C GLY A 279 -10.26 -29.87 -20.54
N GLN A 280 -9.00 -30.32 -20.70
CA GLN A 280 -8.41 -31.34 -19.85
C GLN A 280 -8.10 -30.79 -18.45
N LEU A 281 -8.31 -31.63 -17.43
CA LEU A 281 -7.85 -31.35 -16.08
C LEU A 281 -6.31 -31.38 -16.02
N THR A 282 -5.73 -30.37 -15.37
CA THR A 282 -4.29 -30.33 -15.12
C THR A 282 -3.92 -31.30 -13.99
N SER A 283 -2.66 -31.74 -13.94
CA SER A 283 -2.19 -32.60 -12.85
C SER A 283 -2.38 -31.97 -11.45
N GLY A 284 -2.41 -30.64 -11.36
CA GLY A 284 -2.65 -29.92 -10.09
C GLY A 284 -4.11 -29.92 -9.64
N GLN A 285 -5.04 -30.33 -10.50
CA GLN A 285 -6.47 -30.44 -10.19
C GLN A 285 -6.88 -31.86 -9.76
N TRP A 286 -5.93 -32.80 -9.68
CA TRP A 286 -6.20 -34.14 -9.16
C TRP A 286 -6.59 -34.08 -7.68
N THR A 287 -7.64 -34.79 -7.32
CA THR A 287 -8.07 -35.01 -5.93
C THR A 287 -8.78 -36.37 -5.86
N ASP A 288 -8.75 -37.00 -4.68
CA ASP A 288 -9.50 -38.23 -4.47
C ASP A 288 -11.01 -37.96 -4.52
N GLY A 289 -11.79 -38.92 -5.00
CA GLY A 289 -13.25 -38.79 -5.12
C GLY A 289 -13.75 -38.17 -6.43
N ILE A 290 -12.86 -37.97 -7.41
CA ILE A 290 -13.29 -37.70 -8.80
C ILE A 290 -14.05 -38.94 -9.31
N VAL A 291 -15.18 -38.72 -9.98
CA VAL A 291 -16.01 -39.80 -10.56
C VAL A 291 -16.19 -39.57 -12.05
N ALA A 292 -16.02 -40.62 -12.86
CA ALA A 292 -16.25 -40.55 -14.30
C ALA A 292 -17.75 -40.40 -14.61
N THR A 293 -18.13 -39.44 -15.45
CA THR A 293 -19.51 -39.27 -15.94
C THR A 293 -19.75 -40.01 -17.26
N THR A 294 -18.68 -40.41 -17.93
CA THR A 294 -18.65 -41.18 -19.19
C THR A 294 -17.65 -42.32 -19.08
N GLU A 295 -17.70 -43.30 -20.00
CA GLU A 295 -16.58 -44.26 -20.12
C GLU A 295 -15.34 -43.54 -20.65
N LEU A 296 -14.16 -43.92 -20.14
CA LEU A 296 -12.86 -43.41 -20.57
C LEU A 296 -11.99 -44.58 -21.03
N ALA A 297 -11.40 -44.47 -22.22
CA ALA A 297 -10.43 -45.45 -22.71
C ALA A 297 -9.07 -45.27 -22.04
N LYS A 298 -8.22 -46.31 -22.13
CA LYS A 298 -6.81 -46.20 -21.75
C LYS A 298 -6.13 -45.08 -22.56
N ASP A 299 -5.26 -44.32 -21.89
CA ASP A 299 -4.50 -43.18 -22.41
C ASP A 299 -5.37 -41.99 -22.85
N GLN A 300 -6.68 -42.01 -22.56
CA GLN A 300 -7.58 -40.89 -22.81
C GLN A 300 -7.35 -39.75 -21.81
N ALA A 301 -7.39 -38.51 -22.30
CA ALA A 301 -7.36 -37.31 -21.48
C ALA A 301 -8.64 -37.18 -20.64
N LEU A 302 -8.49 -36.92 -19.34
CA LEU A 302 -9.63 -36.59 -18.47
C LEU A 302 -10.04 -35.13 -18.69
N LEU A 303 -11.07 -34.94 -19.51
CA LEU A 303 -11.72 -33.64 -19.68
C LEU A 303 -12.60 -33.31 -18.47
N GLY A 304 -12.68 -32.03 -18.12
CA GLY A 304 -13.49 -31.57 -16.98
C GLY A 304 -14.98 -31.92 -17.11
N GLU A 305 -15.50 -32.00 -18.34
CA GLU A 305 -16.88 -32.41 -18.62
C GLU A 305 -17.13 -33.92 -18.44
N CYS A 306 -16.08 -34.74 -18.51
CA CYS A 306 -16.17 -36.20 -18.40
C CYS A 306 -16.08 -36.69 -16.95
N VAL A 307 -15.97 -35.78 -15.98
CA VAL A 307 -15.86 -36.13 -14.57
C VAL A 307 -16.65 -35.18 -13.68
N THR A 308 -17.15 -35.69 -12.56
CA THR A 308 -17.58 -34.84 -11.44
C THR A 308 -16.48 -34.80 -10.40
N ARG A 309 -16.22 -33.60 -9.88
CA ARG A 309 -15.29 -33.40 -8.76
C ARG A 309 -16.07 -33.34 -7.44
N PRO A 310 -15.51 -33.86 -6.33
CA PRO A 310 -16.11 -33.64 -5.03
C PRO A 310 -16.12 -32.14 -4.71
N LYS A 311 -17.16 -31.71 -3.98
CA LYS A 311 -17.14 -30.38 -3.35
C LYS A 311 -15.97 -30.29 -2.37
N PRO A 312 -15.42 -29.10 -2.13
CA PRO A 312 -14.40 -28.93 -1.12
C PRO A 312 -14.91 -29.42 0.23
N ASP A 313 -14.10 -30.20 0.94
CA ASP A 313 -14.40 -30.54 2.33
C ASP A 313 -14.11 -29.35 3.26
N ASP A 314 -14.56 -29.45 4.51
CA ASP A 314 -14.38 -28.41 5.53
C ASP A 314 -12.89 -28.05 5.73
N THR A 315 -11.98 -29.01 5.58
CA THR A 315 -10.54 -28.80 5.75
C THR A 315 -9.98 -27.94 4.62
N GLN A 316 -10.43 -28.16 3.38
CA GLN A 316 -10.03 -27.35 2.22
C GLN A 316 -10.56 -25.93 2.34
N VAL A 317 -11.82 -25.74 2.76
CA VAL A 317 -12.39 -24.40 2.99
C VAL A 317 -11.60 -23.66 4.07
N LEU A 318 -11.36 -24.30 5.23
CA LEU A 318 -10.56 -23.73 6.31
C LEU A 318 -9.14 -23.39 5.86
N THR A 319 -8.49 -24.25 5.09
CA THR A 319 -7.12 -24.01 4.60
C THR A 319 -7.08 -22.81 3.66
N SER A 320 -8.05 -22.70 2.75
CA SER A 320 -8.18 -21.53 1.87
C SER A 320 -8.39 -20.24 2.66
N ALA A 321 -9.30 -20.27 3.65
CA ALA A 321 -9.53 -19.14 4.54
C ALA A 321 -8.26 -18.74 5.30
N ILE A 322 -7.53 -19.71 5.86
CA ILE A 322 -6.26 -19.47 6.56
C ILE A 322 -5.23 -18.79 5.67
N HIS A 323 -5.12 -19.20 4.40
CA HIS A 323 -4.21 -18.56 3.46
C HIS A 323 -4.63 -17.13 3.15
N GLY A 324 -5.91 -16.87 2.91
CA GLY A 324 -6.43 -15.52 2.69
C GLY A 324 -6.15 -14.59 3.88
N MET A 325 -6.44 -15.05 5.10
CA MET A 325 -6.17 -14.26 6.30
C MET A 325 -4.69 -14.00 6.54
N LYS A 326 -3.82 -14.98 6.30
CA LYS A 326 -2.37 -14.79 6.39
C LYS A 326 -1.88 -13.76 5.38
N ALA A 327 -2.44 -13.76 4.16
CA ALA A 327 -2.12 -12.75 3.16
C ALA A 327 -2.52 -11.35 3.64
N MET A 328 -3.75 -11.18 4.13
CA MET A 328 -4.23 -9.89 4.67
C MET A 328 -3.41 -9.42 5.87
N LEU A 329 -3.06 -10.31 6.81
CA LEU A 329 -2.22 -9.96 7.96
C LEU A 329 -0.81 -9.52 7.53
N ASN A 330 -0.22 -10.19 6.54
CA ASN A 330 1.08 -9.81 5.99
C ASN A 330 1.03 -8.45 5.29
N GLU A 331 -0.01 -8.20 4.51
CA GLU A 331 -0.24 -6.92 3.83
C GLU A 331 -0.43 -5.78 4.83
N ALA A 332 -1.21 -6.01 5.88
CA ALA A 332 -1.40 -5.08 6.99
C ALA A 332 -0.18 -4.96 7.92
N GLN A 333 0.87 -5.78 7.71
CA GLN A 333 2.04 -5.88 8.59
C GLN A 333 1.70 -6.20 10.05
N ILE A 334 0.60 -6.92 10.29
CA ILE A 334 0.14 -7.30 11.62
C ILE A 334 0.76 -8.65 11.99
N SER A 335 1.59 -8.64 13.04
CA SER A 335 2.17 -9.85 13.61
C SER A 335 1.31 -10.38 14.75
N LEU A 336 1.05 -11.69 14.75
CA LEU A 336 0.33 -12.34 15.84
C LEU A 336 1.28 -12.74 16.98
N PRO A 337 0.80 -12.74 18.25
CA PRO A 337 1.57 -13.22 19.38
C PRO A 337 1.84 -14.73 19.27
N PRO A 338 2.78 -15.28 20.06
CA PRO A 338 3.07 -16.72 20.05
C PRO A 338 1.89 -17.61 20.45
N THR A 339 0.93 -17.08 21.21
CA THR A 339 -0.24 -17.81 21.69
C THR A 339 -1.51 -17.02 21.42
N PHE A 340 -2.45 -17.65 20.72
CA PHE A 340 -3.78 -17.14 20.43
C PHE A 340 -4.72 -18.32 20.16
N GLU A 341 -6.01 -18.09 20.32
CA GLU A 341 -7.07 -19.02 19.93
C GLU A 341 -7.72 -18.51 18.64
N THR A 342 -7.91 -19.40 17.65
CA THR A 342 -8.62 -19.06 16.41
C THR A 342 -9.98 -19.73 16.38
N GLU A 343 -11.01 -18.97 16.08
CA GLU A 343 -12.38 -19.45 15.87
C GLU A 343 -12.88 -18.98 14.52
N PHE A 344 -13.35 -19.91 13.69
CA PHE A 344 -14.05 -19.65 12.43
C PHE A 344 -15.54 -19.68 12.72
N SER A 345 -16.21 -18.55 12.58
CA SER A 345 -17.66 -18.41 12.74
C SER A 345 -18.34 -18.72 11.40
N HIS A 346 -19.13 -19.78 11.32
CA HIS A 346 -19.80 -20.27 10.10
C HIS A 346 -21.27 -20.62 10.39
N HIS A 347 -22.13 -19.63 10.54
CA HIS A 347 -23.51 -19.84 11.02
C HIS A 347 -24.38 -20.73 10.13
N PHE A 348 -24.05 -20.83 8.85
CA PHE A 348 -24.74 -21.65 7.86
C PHE A 348 -23.91 -22.86 7.39
N GLY A 349 -22.88 -23.22 8.15
CA GLY A 349 -21.96 -24.32 7.85
C GLY A 349 -20.74 -23.89 7.05
N MET A 350 -19.71 -24.74 7.06
CA MET A 350 -18.41 -24.41 6.49
C MET A 350 -18.45 -24.13 4.98
N ALA A 351 -19.33 -24.78 4.23
CA ALA A 351 -19.48 -24.56 2.80
C ALA A 351 -19.84 -23.11 2.45
N GLU A 352 -20.55 -22.41 3.34
CA GLU A 352 -21.01 -21.03 3.17
C GLU A 352 -20.05 -20.01 3.80
N PHE A 353 -18.94 -20.45 4.43
CA PHE A 353 -18.05 -19.59 5.20
C PHE A 353 -17.51 -18.41 4.38
N GLN A 354 -17.26 -18.59 3.07
CA GLN A 354 -16.75 -17.51 2.21
C GLN A 354 -17.77 -16.39 1.98
N GLU A 355 -19.07 -16.66 2.10
CA GLU A 355 -20.12 -15.64 1.97
C GLU A 355 -20.55 -15.13 3.34
N VAL A 356 -20.80 -16.04 4.28
CA VAL A 356 -21.24 -15.72 5.64
C VAL A 356 -20.29 -16.32 6.65
N GLY A 357 -19.41 -15.46 7.17
CA GLY A 357 -18.46 -15.86 8.17
C GLY A 357 -17.57 -14.72 8.66
N ALA A 358 -16.83 -15.03 9.70
CA ALA A 358 -15.73 -14.21 10.20
C ALA A 358 -14.75 -15.10 10.95
N THR A 359 -13.48 -14.73 10.93
CA THR A 359 -12.48 -15.38 11.78
C THR A 359 -12.13 -14.49 12.96
N LEU A 360 -12.20 -15.07 14.15
CA LEU A 360 -11.90 -14.41 15.41
C LEU A 360 -10.59 -14.98 15.97
N ILE A 361 -9.62 -14.12 16.21
CA ILE A 361 -8.35 -14.46 16.82
C ILE A 361 -8.33 -13.84 18.21
N THR A 362 -8.55 -14.65 19.24
CA THR A 362 -8.58 -14.19 20.62
C THR A 362 -7.17 -14.18 21.20
N PHE A 363 -6.73 -13.00 21.67
CA PHE A 363 -5.45 -12.83 22.36
C PHE A 363 -5.62 -12.92 23.88
N VAL A 364 -6.67 -12.30 24.39
CA VAL A 364 -6.98 -12.26 25.83
C VAL A 364 -8.48 -12.39 26.01
N ASN A 365 -8.90 -13.21 26.98
CA ASN A 365 -10.27 -13.22 27.48
C ASN A 365 -10.24 -13.45 29.00
N ARG A 366 -10.30 -12.37 29.78
CA ARG A 366 -10.24 -12.37 31.25
C ARG A 366 -11.38 -11.54 31.83
N GLU A 367 -11.10 -10.40 32.46
CA GLU A 367 -12.11 -9.38 32.80
C GLU A 367 -12.44 -8.52 31.57
N TYR A 368 -11.47 -8.38 30.67
CA TYR A 368 -11.61 -7.79 29.34
C TYR A 368 -11.23 -8.82 28.28
N CYS A 369 -11.64 -8.56 27.04
CA CYS A 369 -11.31 -9.36 25.88
C CYS A 369 -10.66 -8.49 24.80
N LYS A 370 -9.65 -9.05 24.13
CA LYS A 370 -9.06 -8.50 22.92
C LYS A 370 -9.07 -9.58 21.84
N LYS A 371 -9.65 -9.26 20.69
CA LYS A 371 -9.62 -10.10 19.50
C LYS A 371 -9.22 -9.30 18.27
N LEU A 372 -8.66 -10.00 17.28
CA LEU A 372 -8.75 -9.56 15.89
C LEU A 372 -9.92 -10.29 15.24
N ILE A 373 -10.75 -9.55 14.52
CA ILE A 373 -11.77 -10.08 13.64
C ILE A 373 -11.31 -9.82 12.21
N ILE A 374 -11.32 -10.87 11.39
CA ILE A 374 -10.93 -10.83 9.99
C ILE A 374 -12.08 -11.33 9.14
N GLN A 375 -12.46 -10.52 8.16
CA GLN A 375 -13.36 -10.92 7.08
C GLN A 375 -12.62 -10.83 5.75
N LEU A 376 -12.68 -11.91 4.98
CA LEU A 376 -12.23 -11.97 3.60
C LEU A 376 -13.13 -11.10 2.70
N PRO A 377 -12.66 -10.71 1.50
CA PRO A 377 -13.48 -9.94 0.55
C PRO A 377 -14.84 -10.58 0.30
N GLY A 378 -15.92 -9.78 0.38
CA GLY A 378 -17.30 -10.20 0.15
C GLY A 378 -17.98 -10.91 1.34
N GLN A 379 -17.29 -11.12 2.46
CA GLN A 379 -17.90 -11.76 3.63
C GLN A 379 -18.83 -10.82 4.39
N ARG A 380 -19.91 -11.41 4.93
CA ARG A 380 -20.81 -10.77 5.90
C ARG A 380 -20.92 -11.58 7.18
N HIS A 381 -21.28 -10.91 8.27
CA HIS A 381 -21.60 -11.54 9.55
C HIS A 381 -23.03 -11.20 9.95
N PRO A 382 -23.87 -12.19 10.36
CA PRO A 382 -25.28 -11.95 10.62
C PRO A 382 -25.54 -10.92 11.73
N ALA A 383 -26.70 -10.25 11.64
CA ALA A 383 -27.21 -9.37 12.67
C ALA A 383 -27.38 -10.08 14.02
N HIS A 384 -26.78 -9.48 15.04
CA HIS A 384 -26.82 -10.00 16.41
C HIS A 384 -26.70 -8.89 17.44
N TYR A 385 -26.98 -9.23 18.69
CA TYR A 385 -26.65 -8.40 19.84
C TYR A 385 -26.04 -9.24 20.95
N HIS A 386 -25.42 -8.54 21.91
CA HIS A 386 -24.88 -9.11 23.12
C HIS A 386 -25.65 -8.66 24.34
N LYS A 387 -26.00 -9.57 25.25
CA LYS A 387 -26.80 -9.22 26.43
C LYS A 387 -25.95 -8.63 27.54
N THR A 388 -24.70 -9.09 27.68
CA THR A 388 -23.79 -8.63 28.74
C THR A 388 -22.49 -8.03 28.21
N LYS A 389 -22.07 -8.41 27.01
CA LYS A 389 -20.85 -7.89 26.39
C LYS A 389 -21.10 -6.49 25.82
N GLU A 390 -20.21 -5.57 26.17
CA GLU A 390 -20.00 -4.30 25.46
C GLU A 390 -18.72 -4.43 24.66
N GLU A 391 -18.70 -3.90 23.44
CA GLU A 391 -17.52 -3.98 22.57
C GLU A 391 -17.29 -2.71 21.77
N THR A 392 -16.02 -2.42 21.52
CA THR A 392 -15.58 -1.36 20.63
C THR A 392 -14.80 -1.99 19.48
N PHE A 393 -15.18 -1.60 18.26
CA PHE A 393 -14.45 -1.96 17.05
C PHE A 393 -13.44 -0.86 16.71
N VAL A 394 -12.23 -1.26 16.32
CA VAL A 394 -11.19 -0.37 15.80
C VAL A 394 -10.66 -0.96 14.50
N VAL A 395 -10.84 -0.28 13.38
CA VAL A 395 -10.38 -0.79 12.08
C VAL A 395 -8.86 -0.64 11.99
N LEU A 396 -8.17 -1.73 11.64
CA LEU A 396 -6.72 -1.74 11.44
C LEU A 396 -6.32 -1.71 9.96
N HIS A 397 -7.10 -2.38 9.12
CA HIS A 397 -6.82 -2.52 7.69
C HIS A 397 -8.10 -2.85 6.92
N GLY A 398 -8.22 -2.36 5.69
CA GLY A 398 -9.40 -2.57 4.84
C GLY A 398 -10.58 -1.66 5.21
N GLU A 399 -11.78 -2.08 4.81
CA GLU A 399 -13.02 -1.30 4.94
C GLU A 399 -14.09 -2.14 5.65
N LEU A 400 -14.63 -1.59 6.74
CA LEU A 400 -15.72 -2.21 7.51
C LEU A 400 -17.02 -1.46 7.23
N GLU A 401 -18.00 -2.16 6.65
CA GLU A 401 -19.38 -1.73 6.65
C GLU A 401 -20.07 -2.27 7.90
N LEU A 402 -20.74 -1.39 8.64
CA LEU A 402 -21.29 -1.71 9.95
C LEU A 402 -22.65 -1.02 10.12
N VAL A 403 -23.65 -1.78 10.56
CA VAL A 403 -24.93 -1.23 11.02
C VAL A 403 -25.00 -1.36 12.53
N VAL A 404 -25.29 -0.26 13.23
CA VAL A 404 -25.51 -0.22 14.69
C VAL A 404 -26.78 0.57 14.95
N GLU A 405 -27.76 -0.02 15.64
CA GLU A 405 -29.08 0.60 15.90
C GLU A 405 -29.79 1.11 14.61
N GLY A 406 -29.63 0.38 13.50
CA GLY A 406 -30.21 0.75 12.21
C GLY A 406 -29.52 1.93 11.51
N ARG A 407 -28.40 2.43 12.03
CA ARG A 407 -27.54 3.41 11.35
C ARG A 407 -26.36 2.70 10.71
N GLN A 408 -26.11 3.01 9.44
CA GLN A 408 -24.98 2.47 8.69
C GLN A 408 -23.75 3.38 8.81
N TYR A 409 -22.58 2.77 8.94
CA TYR A 409 -21.27 3.39 9.01
C TYR A 409 -20.32 2.66 8.06
N THR A 410 -19.52 3.43 7.34
CA THR A 410 -18.34 2.95 6.61
C THR A 410 -17.11 3.39 7.41
N LEU A 411 -16.32 2.44 7.89
CA LEU A 411 -15.18 2.70 8.77
C LEU A 411 -13.86 2.33 8.08
N TYR A 412 -12.86 3.20 8.24
CA TYR A 412 -11.52 3.06 7.67
C TYR A 412 -10.45 2.90 8.76
N PRO A 413 -9.19 2.53 8.42
CA PRO A 413 -8.13 2.35 9.42
C PRO A 413 -7.97 3.54 10.36
N GLY A 414 -8.10 3.30 11.67
CA GLY A 414 -8.08 4.31 12.73
C GLY A 414 -9.46 4.74 13.24
N ASP A 415 -10.53 4.49 12.49
CA ASP A 415 -11.90 4.75 12.94
C ASP A 415 -12.33 3.75 14.04
N MET A 416 -13.23 4.22 14.90
CA MET A 416 -13.74 3.43 16.02
C MET A 416 -15.26 3.51 16.12
N GLN A 417 -15.89 2.40 16.51
CA GLN A 417 -17.33 2.36 16.79
C GLN A 417 -17.62 1.53 18.03
N LEU A 418 -18.35 2.13 18.98
CA LEU A 418 -18.86 1.45 20.18
C LEU A 418 -20.17 0.74 19.86
N VAL A 419 -20.31 -0.48 20.35
CA VAL A 419 -21.55 -1.27 20.39
C VAL A 419 -21.88 -1.56 21.85
N GLN A 420 -22.94 -0.91 22.34
CA GLN A 420 -23.39 -1.07 23.72
C GLN A 420 -24.11 -2.40 23.95
N GLN A 421 -24.25 -2.80 25.21
CA GLN A 421 -25.04 -3.98 25.58
C GLN A 421 -26.49 -3.85 25.09
N GLY A 422 -27.01 -4.93 24.52
CA GLY A 422 -28.38 -5.00 23.99
C GLY A 422 -28.56 -4.38 22.60
N VAL A 423 -27.51 -3.80 22.01
CA VAL A 423 -27.58 -3.14 20.70
C VAL A 423 -27.40 -4.14 19.56
N TRP A 424 -28.38 -4.14 18.66
CA TRP A 424 -28.30 -4.87 17.40
C TRP A 424 -27.23 -4.27 16.48
N HIS A 425 -26.40 -5.16 15.94
CA HIS A 425 -25.39 -4.81 14.96
C HIS A 425 -25.14 -5.95 13.97
N GLU A 426 -24.73 -5.58 12.77
CA GLU A 426 -24.24 -6.47 11.71
C GLU A 426 -23.10 -5.80 10.96
N PHE A 427 -22.22 -6.60 10.35
CA PHE A 427 -21.07 -6.06 9.64
C PHE A 427 -20.66 -6.92 8.45
N TRP A 428 -20.10 -6.28 7.43
CA TRP A 428 -19.62 -6.91 6.22
C TRP A 428 -18.48 -6.11 5.58
N THR A 429 -17.91 -6.66 4.52
CA THR A 429 -16.85 -5.99 3.76
C THR A 429 -16.89 -6.40 2.29
N GLU A 430 -16.68 -5.46 1.39
CA GLU A 430 -16.51 -5.75 -0.04
C GLU A 430 -15.07 -6.16 -0.35
N THR A 431 -14.10 -5.49 0.26
CA THR A 431 -12.67 -5.62 -0.07
C THR A 431 -11.87 -6.47 0.92
N GLY A 432 -12.48 -6.88 2.03
CA GLY A 432 -11.79 -7.52 3.15
C GLY A 432 -11.43 -6.50 4.22
N VAL A 433 -11.42 -6.96 5.48
CA VAL A 433 -11.13 -6.10 6.65
C VAL A 433 -10.48 -6.86 7.80
N ILE A 434 -9.62 -6.15 8.53
CA ILE A 434 -9.06 -6.56 9.82
C ILE A 434 -9.40 -5.47 10.83
N PHE A 435 -10.11 -5.83 11.90
CA PHE A 435 -10.44 -4.91 12.98
C PHE A 435 -10.28 -5.55 14.36
N GLU A 436 -10.00 -4.73 15.36
CA GLU A 436 -9.90 -5.16 16.76
C GLU A 436 -11.27 -5.11 17.41
N GLU A 437 -11.60 -6.15 18.17
CA GLU A 437 -12.66 -6.12 19.19
C GLU A 437 -11.98 -5.91 20.55
N ILE A 438 -12.26 -4.77 21.19
CA ILE A 438 -11.95 -4.55 22.61
C ILE A 438 -13.27 -4.60 23.36
N SER A 439 -13.44 -5.58 24.24
CA SER A 439 -14.73 -5.83 24.88
C SER A 439 -14.59 -6.22 26.35
N SER A 440 -15.72 -6.21 27.07
CA SER A 440 -15.80 -6.97 28.33
C SER A 440 -15.63 -8.47 28.05
N LYS A 441 -15.40 -9.27 29.09
CA LYS A 441 -15.28 -10.72 28.97
C LYS A 441 -16.40 -11.31 28.10
N HIS A 442 -16.06 -12.07 27.06
CA HIS A 442 -17.06 -12.77 26.27
C HIS A 442 -17.44 -14.11 26.94
N GLY A 443 -18.75 -14.39 27.01
CA GLY A 443 -19.30 -15.68 27.43
C GLY A 443 -19.65 -16.57 26.24
N LEU A 444 -19.70 -17.89 26.44
CA LEU A 444 -20.01 -18.87 25.38
C LEU A 444 -21.41 -18.69 24.74
N CYS A 445 -22.36 -18.09 25.47
CA CYS A 445 -23.76 -18.00 25.07
C CYS A 445 -24.33 -16.57 25.17
N ASP A 446 -23.52 -15.56 24.84
CA ASP A 446 -23.96 -14.15 24.91
C ASP A 446 -24.28 -13.54 23.53
N SER A 447 -24.39 -14.34 22.48
CA SER A 447 -24.74 -13.84 21.13
C SER A 447 -26.13 -14.31 20.74
N PHE A 448 -27.00 -13.36 20.42
CA PHE A 448 -28.38 -13.59 20.01
C PHE A 448 -28.58 -13.04 18.61
N TYR A 449 -28.98 -13.89 17.67
CA TYR A 449 -29.09 -13.56 16.25
C TYR A 449 -30.53 -13.23 15.87
N GLU A 450 -30.72 -12.41 14.85
CA GLU A 450 -32.05 -12.11 14.33
C GLU A 450 -32.66 -13.35 13.66
N ASP A 451 -31.83 -14.11 12.95
CA ASP A 451 -32.21 -15.42 12.41
C ASP A 451 -32.36 -16.46 13.54
N LYS A 452 -33.61 -16.89 13.73
CA LYS A 452 -33.98 -17.87 14.77
C LYS A 452 -33.38 -19.25 14.54
N SER A 453 -33.05 -19.62 13.30
CA SER A 453 -32.40 -20.90 13.01
C SER A 453 -31.03 -20.99 13.67
N ILE A 454 -30.25 -19.90 13.65
CA ILE A 454 -28.93 -19.80 14.28
C ILE A 454 -29.03 -19.98 15.80
N ASN A 455 -30.05 -19.36 16.42
CA ASN A 455 -30.26 -19.44 17.87
C ASN A 455 -30.64 -20.84 18.36
N SER A 456 -31.16 -21.70 17.47
CA SER A 456 -31.54 -23.08 17.80
C SER A 456 -30.38 -24.08 17.69
N MET A 457 -29.24 -23.66 17.15
CA MET A 457 -28.04 -24.49 16.97
C MET A 457 -27.16 -24.49 18.21
N ASP A 458 -26.45 -25.59 18.43
CA ASP A 458 -25.41 -25.64 19.46
C ASP A 458 -24.22 -24.74 19.07
N ALA A 459 -23.60 -24.08 20.03
CA ALA A 459 -22.53 -23.11 19.76
C ALA A 459 -21.33 -23.75 19.04
N ASP A 460 -21.01 -25.01 19.36
CA ASP A 460 -19.93 -25.78 18.74
C ASP A 460 -20.26 -26.22 17.31
N SER A 461 -21.54 -26.24 16.92
CA SER A 461 -21.95 -26.65 15.56
C SER A 461 -21.80 -25.54 14.51
N ARG A 462 -21.72 -24.28 14.95
CA ARG A 462 -21.60 -23.09 14.10
C ARG A 462 -20.22 -22.42 14.16
N LYS A 463 -19.27 -23.07 14.84
CA LYS A 463 -17.93 -22.54 15.10
C LYS A 463 -16.88 -23.64 15.02
N THR A 464 -15.81 -23.40 14.28
CA THR A 464 -14.65 -24.31 14.25
C THR A 464 -13.46 -23.67 14.95
N ARG A 465 -12.92 -24.34 15.97
CA ARG A 465 -11.73 -23.88 16.68
C ARG A 465 -10.49 -24.52 16.07
N VAL A 466 -9.49 -23.69 15.76
CA VAL A 466 -8.19 -24.15 15.28
C VAL A 466 -7.12 -23.65 16.25
N ASN A 467 -6.40 -24.58 16.87
CA ASN A 467 -5.27 -24.24 17.72
C ASN A 467 -4.09 -23.85 16.83
N GLN A 468 -3.58 -22.62 17.01
CA GLN A 468 -2.36 -22.13 16.38
C GLN A 468 -2.20 -22.58 14.91
N TRP A 469 -2.80 -21.83 13.97
CA TRP A 469 -2.75 -22.10 12.53
C TRP A 469 -1.32 -22.14 11.90
N GLY A 470 -0.29 -21.91 12.71
CA GLY A 470 1.14 -21.89 12.35
C GLY A 470 1.84 -23.24 12.55
N ARG A 471 1.20 -24.21 13.21
CA ARG A 471 1.68 -25.59 13.34
C ARG A 471 0.49 -26.53 13.18
N TYR A 472 0.31 -27.05 11.96
CA TYR A 472 -0.79 -27.93 11.53
C TYR A 472 -1.19 -28.98 12.58
N GLN A 473 -2.21 -28.68 13.38
CA GLN A 473 -3.05 -29.66 14.07
C GLN A 473 -4.50 -29.17 14.03
N ILE A 474 -5.26 -29.67 13.05
CA ILE A 474 -6.72 -29.63 13.10
C ILE A 474 -7.11 -30.70 14.11
N VAL A 475 -7.64 -30.30 15.27
CA VAL A 475 -8.12 -31.25 16.29
C VAL A 475 -9.62 -31.45 16.06
N PRO A 476 -10.10 -32.67 15.77
CA PRO A 476 -11.54 -32.90 15.68
C PRO A 476 -12.23 -32.67 17.03
N ALA A 477 -13.45 -32.14 16.99
CA ALA A 477 -14.26 -31.86 18.18
C ALA A 477 -14.37 -33.12 19.07
N LYS A 478 -14.11 -32.97 20.38
CA LYS A 478 -14.18 -34.09 21.33
C LYS A 478 -15.62 -34.64 21.36
N PRO A 479 -15.82 -35.97 21.41
CA PRO A 479 -17.15 -36.52 21.65
C PRO A 479 -17.60 -36.15 23.07
N THR A 480 -18.82 -35.65 23.18
CA THR A 480 -19.49 -35.40 24.45
C THR A 480 -19.55 -36.71 25.25
N ILE A 481 -18.85 -36.78 26.39
CA ILE A 481 -18.99 -37.91 27.31
C ILE A 481 -20.42 -37.83 27.89
N ARG A 482 -21.31 -38.70 27.38
CA ARG A 482 -22.57 -39.01 28.05
C ARG A 482 -22.23 -39.53 29.44
N ARG A 483 -22.60 -38.78 30.49
CA ARG A 483 -22.75 -39.33 31.84
C ARG A 483 -23.78 -40.45 31.77
N MET A 484 -23.34 -41.70 31.87
CA MET A 484 -24.24 -42.78 32.27
C MET A 484 -24.46 -42.65 33.78
N ALA A 485 -25.73 -42.52 34.16
CA ALA A 485 -26.16 -42.55 35.54
C ALA A 485 -26.00 -43.98 36.10
N ALA A 486 -25.51 -44.06 37.33
CA ALA A 486 -25.91 -45.01 38.35
C ALA A 486 -25.78 -44.30 39.71
#